data_AF-A0AAU9TPK0-F1
#
_entry.id   AF-A0AAU9TPK0-F1
#
_cell.length_a   1.000
_cell.length_b   1.000
_cell.length_c   1.000
_cell.angle_alpha   90.00
_cell.angle_beta   90.00
_cell.angle_gamma   90.00
#
_symmetry.space_group_name_H-M   'P 1'
#
loop_
_entity.id
_entity.type
_entity.pdbx_description
1 polymer ?
#
loop_
_entity_poly.entity_id
_entity_poly.type
_entity_poly.pdbx_seq_one_letter_code
_entity_poly.pdbx_strand_id
1 'polypeptide(L)'
;MCFGSLSSSDGKQICDMFGDYFSSNFLEKSSGSISEVLIPQSTEPPLVDITGISIRTNNVLDLLKHVNMDDGRLVEWSGNWHFTQRSRVRIPPGADNLYDEYRCLHRVMDCMAQRTQVDVVYTDYSKCFDRIDHVILLQKLSLAGIRGDLFRWFKSYVEGRCQTVVLNGYTSRAMGINSRVPQGSLLGPFLFNIFINDVSSCIQYSKILLYADDVKIMKQISSVEDAYLLQKDLHSFQDYCSKNKLDLNVSKCYTCSFTRKQDRIQFPYQLCGTYLTRVDMIRDLGVIFDSKFIFDIHIENIVSKATKALGFIFRISSEFKHIKTIKILYCSFVRSHLEYASQVWNPTYKIYIDRLERVQKKFLRHIQWRSNCYLPTYISRCQNFHFLPLVERRRIADLTFLLSIFNGALDTPDLLDKFRLRVPSACFRKFNVLDIPNARSTYRRNSYIIRASRSFNTVSQEFDVDLFHTSVTKLKKTLFDSFFVS
;
A
#
# COMPACT_ATOMS: atom_id res chain seq x y z
N MET A 1 16.33 63.76 -2.68
CA MET A 1 15.80 63.41 -1.34
C MET A 1 16.28 61.99 -1.06
N CYS A 2 17.53 61.79 -0.65
CA CYS A 2 18.00 61.82 0.75
C CYS A 2 17.23 60.84 1.66
N PHE A 3 17.93 59.71 1.89
CA PHE A 3 18.08 58.92 3.12
C PHE A 3 16.90 58.74 4.08
N GLY A 4 16.68 57.48 4.45
CA GLY A 4 16.04 57.11 5.71
C GLY A 4 16.09 55.61 5.95
N SER A 5 17.11 55.14 6.66
CA SER A 5 17.15 53.85 7.34
C SER A 5 15.85 53.58 8.11
N LEU A 6 15.29 52.36 7.99
CA LEU A 6 14.29 51.89 8.95
C LEU A 6 14.91 51.96 10.35
N SER A 7 14.22 52.69 11.22
CA SER A 7 14.68 53.02 12.56
C SER A 7 14.58 51.79 13.48
N SER A 8 15.39 51.73 14.54
CA SER A 8 15.29 50.66 15.55
C SER A 8 13.94 50.64 16.28
N SER A 9 13.11 51.68 16.13
CA SER A 9 11.74 51.74 16.64
C SER A 9 10.72 51.00 15.77
N ASP A 10 10.94 50.87 14.45
CA ASP A 10 10.01 50.15 13.56
C ASP A 10 10.17 48.64 13.72
N GLY A 11 11.41 48.18 13.94
CA GLY A 11 11.70 46.79 14.29
C GLY A 11 11.17 46.39 15.67
N LYS A 12 11.16 47.32 16.64
CA LYS A 12 10.62 47.06 17.97
C LYS A 12 9.10 47.02 17.98
N GLN A 13 8.41 47.87 17.22
CA GLN A 13 6.95 47.78 17.05
C GLN A 13 6.52 46.50 16.34
N ILE A 14 7.27 46.00 15.35
CA ILE A 14 6.96 44.72 14.70
C ILE A 14 7.30 43.53 15.61
N CYS A 15 8.41 43.58 16.36
CA CYS A 15 8.74 42.56 17.36
C CYS A 15 7.82 42.58 18.59
N ASP A 16 7.30 43.72 19.01
CA ASP A 16 6.30 43.81 20.08
C ASP A 16 4.91 43.44 19.54
N MET A 17 4.61 43.69 18.26
CA MET A 17 3.35 43.26 17.65
C MET A 17 3.34 41.74 17.35
N PHE A 18 4.47 41.13 16.98
CA PHE A 18 4.60 39.66 16.90
C PHE A 18 4.86 39.04 18.28
N GLY A 19 5.56 39.74 19.18
CA GLY A 19 5.80 39.33 20.56
C GLY A 19 4.49 39.29 21.35
N ASP A 20 3.65 40.32 21.22
CA ASP A 20 2.29 40.34 21.74
C ASP A 20 1.39 39.39 20.94
N TYR A 21 1.52 39.21 19.63
CA TYR A 21 0.73 38.20 18.90
C TYR A 21 1.08 36.76 19.32
N PHE A 22 2.34 36.43 19.60
CA PHE A 22 2.76 35.10 20.05
C PHE A 22 2.65 34.90 21.56
N SER A 23 2.69 35.97 22.37
CA SER A 23 2.49 35.92 23.83
C SER A 23 1.03 36.11 24.25
N SER A 24 0.18 36.72 23.41
CA SER A 24 -1.26 36.89 23.65
C SER A 24 -2.17 36.02 22.76
N ASN A 25 -1.69 35.46 21.63
CA ASN A 25 -2.48 34.60 20.74
C ASN A 25 -1.81 33.27 20.34
N PHE A 26 -1.07 32.65 21.26
CA PHE A 26 -0.84 31.19 21.21
C PHE A 26 -1.29 30.50 22.51
N LEU A 27 -2.55 30.78 22.86
CA LEU A 27 -3.41 29.93 23.67
C LEU A 27 -4.71 29.63 22.92
N GLU A 28 -4.67 29.46 21.60
CA GLU A 28 -5.73 28.70 20.95
C GLU A 28 -5.40 27.21 21.07
N LYS A 29 -6.14 26.55 21.98
CA LYS A 29 -6.60 25.18 21.73
C LYS A 29 -6.95 25.11 20.25
N SER A 30 -6.53 24.07 19.54
CA SER A 30 -7.05 23.82 18.19
C SER A 30 -8.56 23.49 18.31
N SER A 31 -9.41 24.48 18.56
CA SER A 31 -10.85 24.38 18.78
C SER A 31 -11.60 24.71 17.50
N GLY A 32 -11.09 24.22 16.36
CA GLY A 32 -11.93 24.01 15.20
C GLY A 32 -12.88 22.85 15.50
N SER A 33 -14.19 23.09 15.46
CA SER A 33 -15.19 22.03 15.55
C SER A 33 -14.95 21.01 14.44
N ILE A 34 -14.73 19.76 14.81
CA ILE A 34 -14.58 18.65 13.89
C ILE A 34 -15.95 17.99 13.75
N SER A 35 -16.50 17.99 12.54
CA SER A 35 -17.73 17.25 12.23
C SER A 35 -17.38 15.80 11.93
N GLU A 36 -18.00 14.87 12.66
CA GLU A 36 -17.81 13.44 12.45
C GLU A 36 -18.89 12.89 11.50
N VAL A 37 -18.49 12.26 10.41
CA VAL A 37 -19.38 11.58 9.47
C VAL A 37 -19.27 10.08 9.71
N LEU A 38 -20.40 9.44 10.00
CA LEU A 38 -20.47 7.99 10.14
C LEU A 38 -20.49 7.34 8.77
N ILE A 39 -19.50 6.50 8.49
CA ILE A 39 -19.40 5.73 7.24
C ILE A 39 -19.47 4.22 7.58
N PRO A 40 -20.36 3.45 6.92
CA PRO A 40 -20.39 2.00 7.08
C PRO A 40 -19.13 1.37 6.44
N GLN A 41 -18.46 0.48 7.17
CA GLN A 41 -17.38 -0.34 6.62
C GLN A 41 -17.94 -1.49 5.79
N SER A 42 -17.17 -1.93 4.80
CA SER A 42 -17.52 -3.11 4.00
C SER A 42 -17.23 -4.40 4.79
N THR A 43 -18.13 -4.79 5.68
CA THR A 43 -18.18 -6.12 6.29
C THR A 43 -19.32 -6.93 5.67
N GLU A 44 -19.17 -8.26 5.56
CA GLU A 44 -20.29 -9.12 5.17
C GLU A 44 -21.38 -9.12 6.27
N PRO A 45 -22.69 -9.19 5.91
CA PRO A 45 -23.79 -9.15 6.88
C PRO A 45 -23.67 -10.23 7.96
N PRO A 46 -24.11 -10.02 9.23
CA PRO A 46 -25.16 -9.07 9.65
C PRO A 46 -24.67 -7.84 10.42
N LEU A 47 -23.36 -7.72 10.69
CA LEU A 47 -22.79 -6.62 11.48
C LEU A 47 -22.16 -5.58 10.54
N VAL A 48 -22.81 -4.42 10.41
CA VAL A 48 -22.23 -3.24 9.75
C VAL A 48 -21.38 -2.52 10.79
N ASP A 49 -20.05 -2.65 10.71
CA ASP A 49 -19.14 -1.85 11.53
C ASP A 49 -19.22 -0.39 11.05
N ILE A 50 -19.56 0.55 11.95
CA ILE A 50 -19.65 1.99 11.64
C ILE A 50 -18.36 2.68 12.09
N THR A 51 -17.75 3.44 11.19
CA THR A 51 -16.56 4.25 11.47
C THR A 51 -16.91 5.73 11.49
N GLY A 52 -16.50 6.45 12.52
CA GLY A 52 -16.57 7.91 12.54
C GLY A 52 -15.37 8.53 11.85
N ILE A 53 -15.60 9.35 10.81
CA ILE A 53 -14.55 10.14 10.17
C ILE A 53 -14.70 11.60 10.58
N SER A 54 -13.69 12.09 11.28
CA SER A 54 -13.49 13.50 11.61
C SER A 54 -13.10 14.32 10.39
N ILE A 55 -14.00 15.16 9.90
CA ILE A 55 -13.73 16.13 8.83
C ILE A 55 -13.39 17.48 9.48
N ARG A 56 -12.18 17.99 9.20
CA ARG A 56 -11.76 19.35 9.59
C ARG A 56 -12.12 20.34 8.47
N THR A 57 -12.66 21.50 8.85
CA THR A 57 -13.00 22.61 7.95
C THR A 57 -11.87 23.62 7.74
N ASN A 58 -10.79 23.59 8.53
CA ASN A 58 -9.72 24.60 8.45
C ASN A 58 -8.34 24.03 8.08
N ASN A 59 -7.62 24.81 7.25
CA ASN A 59 -6.37 24.49 6.56
C ASN A 59 -5.17 24.30 7.50
N VAL A 60 -5.02 23.09 8.05
CA VAL A 60 -3.71 22.62 8.59
C VAL A 60 -2.62 22.68 7.50
N LEU A 61 -3.03 22.55 6.23
CA LEU A 61 -2.18 22.72 5.05
C LEU A 61 -1.50 24.10 5.00
N ASP A 62 -2.16 25.18 5.39
CA ASP A 62 -1.55 26.53 5.33
C ASP A 62 -0.60 26.78 6.50
N LEU A 63 -0.83 26.14 7.65
CA LEU A 63 0.09 26.18 8.79
C LEU A 63 1.38 25.39 8.50
N LEU A 64 1.28 24.26 7.81
CA LEU A 64 2.44 23.47 7.38
C LEU A 64 3.23 24.17 6.26
N LYS A 65 2.57 24.87 5.34
CA LYS A 65 3.25 25.71 4.33
C LYS A 65 4.13 26.83 4.95
N HIS A 66 3.74 27.39 6.09
CA HIS A 66 4.50 28.47 6.75
C HIS A 66 5.63 27.99 7.67
N VAL A 67 5.62 26.72 8.11
CA VAL A 67 6.75 26.09 8.82
C VAL A 67 7.78 25.56 7.81
N ASN A 68 8.04 26.27 6.71
CA ASN A 68 9.03 25.89 5.67
C ASN A 68 8.98 24.38 5.28
N MET A 69 7.78 23.79 5.33
CA MET A 69 7.47 22.41 5.03
C MET A 69 6.66 22.42 3.73
N ASP A 70 7.36 22.64 2.63
CA ASP A 70 6.83 22.30 1.30
C ASP A 70 6.41 20.83 1.29
N ASP A 71 5.34 20.52 0.55
CA ASP A 71 4.66 19.22 0.37
C ASP A 71 5.56 18.02 -0.03
N GLY A 72 6.88 18.20 -0.12
CA GLY A 72 7.87 17.14 -0.29
C GLY A 72 8.72 16.85 0.95
N ARG A 73 8.77 17.73 1.96
CA ARG A 73 9.75 17.63 3.05
C ARG A 73 9.31 16.79 4.25
N LEU A 74 8.05 16.58 4.57
CA LEU A 74 7.68 15.58 5.60
C LEU A 74 7.94 14.16 5.08
N VAL A 75 7.70 14.00 3.79
CA VAL A 75 8.01 12.82 2.99
C VAL A 75 9.54 12.67 2.93
N GLU A 76 10.30 13.63 2.41
CA GLU A 76 11.78 13.60 2.45
C GLU A 76 12.39 13.56 3.85
N TRP A 77 11.79 14.16 4.88
CA TRP A 77 12.29 14.12 6.27
C TRP A 77 12.14 12.70 6.78
N SER A 78 10.97 12.05 6.61
CA SER A 78 10.81 10.62 6.88
C SER A 78 11.73 9.72 6.01
N GLY A 79 12.12 10.18 4.82
CA GLY A 79 13.05 9.48 3.92
C GLY A 79 14.53 9.69 4.27
N ASN A 80 14.87 10.84 4.84
CA ASN A 80 16.21 11.31 5.18
C ASN A 80 16.54 11.19 6.67
N TRP A 81 15.62 10.68 7.52
CA TRP A 81 15.93 10.24 8.89
C TRP A 81 16.80 8.98 8.84
N HIS A 82 18.08 9.20 8.52
CA HIS A 82 19.15 8.25 8.61
C HIS A 82 19.81 8.40 10.00
N PHE A 83 19.35 7.64 11.01
CA PHE A 83 20.23 7.28 12.13
C PHE A 83 19.96 5.86 12.64
N THR A 84 20.94 5.00 12.32
CA THR A 84 21.41 3.80 13.02
C THR A 84 20.50 3.17 14.09
N GLN A 85 19.82 2.09 13.73
CA GLN A 85 19.89 0.81 14.45
C GLN A 85 19.65 -0.36 13.48
N ARG A 86 20.36 -1.46 13.69
CA ARG A 86 20.54 -2.63 12.79
C ARG A 86 19.29 -3.51 12.59
N SER A 87 18.08 -3.01 12.82
CA SER A 87 16.81 -3.74 12.65
C SER A 87 16.07 -3.23 11.41
N ARG A 88 16.05 -4.04 10.36
CA ARG A 88 15.53 -3.71 9.02
C ARG A 88 14.00 -3.65 8.95
N VAL A 89 13.40 -2.46 9.15
CA VAL A 89 12.17 -2.03 8.47
C VAL A 89 12.29 -0.53 8.19
N ARG A 90 12.49 -0.18 6.92
CA ARG A 90 12.47 1.20 6.43
C ARG A 90 11.07 1.39 5.84
N ILE A 91 10.33 2.40 6.28
CA ILE A 91 9.05 2.77 5.66
C ILE A 91 9.35 3.96 4.74
N PRO A 92 9.43 3.76 3.42
CA PRO A 92 9.74 4.86 2.52
C PRO A 92 8.59 5.86 2.47
N PRO A 93 8.92 7.14 2.25
CA PRO A 93 7.92 8.19 2.14
C PRO A 93 7.09 8.01 0.88
N GLY A 94 5.76 8.00 1.00
CA GLY A 94 4.88 7.77 -0.15
C GLY A 94 4.83 6.31 -0.62
N ALA A 95 5.05 5.35 0.29
CA ALA A 95 4.88 3.93 0.01
C ALA A 95 3.49 3.66 -0.60
N ASP A 96 3.45 3.44 -1.92
CA ASP A 96 2.32 2.78 -2.57
C ASP A 96 1.98 1.51 -1.78
N ASN A 97 0.68 1.27 -1.62
CA ASN A 97 0.07 0.22 -0.81
C ASN A 97 0.63 -1.21 -1.01
N LEU A 98 1.47 -1.45 -2.02
CA LEU A 98 1.91 -2.76 -2.43
C LEU A 98 3.31 -3.17 -1.95
N TYR A 99 4.19 -2.28 -1.45
CA TYR A 99 5.61 -2.64 -1.27
C TYR A 99 5.90 -3.64 -0.15
N ASP A 100 5.36 -3.41 1.05
CA ASP A 100 5.54 -4.36 2.16
C ASP A 100 4.79 -5.68 1.91
N GLU A 101 3.69 -5.62 1.16
CA GLU A 101 3.01 -6.79 0.63
C GLU A 101 3.91 -7.56 -0.35
N TYR A 102 4.55 -6.88 -1.30
CA TYR A 102 5.50 -7.53 -2.21
C TYR A 102 6.64 -8.23 -1.47
N ARG A 103 7.08 -7.73 -0.31
CA ARG A 103 8.09 -8.42 0.53
C ARG A 103 7.52 -9.68 1.18
N CYS A 104 6.30 -9.59 1.74
CA CYS A 104 5.56 -10.76 2.25
C CYS A 104 5.46 -11.84 1.18
N LEU A 105 4.91 -11.43 0.04
CA LEU A 105 4.55 -12.30 -1.05
C LEU A 105 5.79 -12.88 -1.70
N HIS A 106 6.82 -12.09 -1.96
CA HIS A 106 8.08 -12.61 -2.47
C HIS A 106 8.68 -13.66 -1.54
N ARG A 107 8.64 -13.42 -0.22
CA ARG A 107 9.16 -14.39 0.75
C ARG A 107 8.34 -15.68 0.75
N VAL A 108 7.01 -15.59 0.73
CA VAL A 108 6.12 -16.75 0.60
C VAL A 108 6.41 -17.48 -0.72
N MET A 109 6.54 -16.76 -1.83
CA MET A 109 6.86 -17.32 -3.15
C MET A 109 8.22 -18.03 -3.18
N ASP A 110 9.24 -17.47 -2.53
CA ASP A 110 10.58 -18.07 -2.43
C ASP A 110 10.55 -19.38 -1.65
N CYS A 111 9.93 -19.39 -0.47
CA CYS A 111 9.80 -20.59 0.35
C CYS A 111 8.98 -21.67 -0.38
N MET A 112 7.88 -21.27 -1.04
CA MET A 112 7.11 -22.16 -1.91
C MET A 112 7.96 -22.72 -3.07
N ALA A 113 8.82 -21.90 -3.68
CA ALA A 113 9.73 -22.34 -4.72
C ALA A 113 10.81 -23.31 -4.22
N GLN A 114 11.15 -23.25 -2.92
CA GLN A 114 12.04 -24.18 -2.22
C GLN A 114 11.28 -25.40 -1.66
N ARG A 115 9.97 -25.51 -1.91
CA ARG A 115 9.08 -26.56 -1.38
C ARG A 115 9.07 -26.62 0.16
N THR A 116 9.22 -25.47 0.82
CA THR A 116 9.10 -25.35 2.27
C THR A 116 7.73 -24.79 2.65
N GLN A 117 7.36 -24.92 3.93
CA GLN A 117 6.15 -24.33 4.49
C GLN A 117 6.48 -22.96 5.09
N VAL A 118 5.56 -22.02 4.95
CA VAL A 118 5.58 -20.74 5.67
C VAL A 118 4.26 -20.58 6.39
N ASP A 119 4.34 -20.37 7.69
CA ASP A 119 3.17 -19.96 8.47
C ASP A 119 3.20 -18.44 8.59
N VAL A 120 2.06 -17.82 8.29
CA VAL A 120 1.83 -16.38 8.40
C VAL A 120 0.66 -16.18 9.35
N VAL A 121 0.90 -15.42 10.41
CA VAL A 121 -0.13 -14.97 11.33
C VAL A 121 -0.53 -13.57 10.92
N TYR A 122 -1.81 -13.43 10.57
CA TYR A 122 -2.46 -12.18 10.25
C TYR A 122 -3.14 -11.68 11.50
N THR A 123 -2.83 -10.45 11.89
CA THR A 123 -3.38 -9.82 13.09
C THR A 123 -4.22 -8.62 12.71
N ASP A 124 -5.23 -8.33 13.53
CA ASP A 124 -6.16 -7.22 13.36
C ASP A 124 -6.25 -6.47 14.69
N TYR A 125 -6.05 -5.16 14.67
CA TYR A 125 -6.22 -4.33 15.87
C TYR A 125 -7.67 -3.88 16.03
N SER A 126 -8.18 -3.91 17.26
CA SER A 126 -9.51 -3.40 17.59
C SER A 126 -9.55 -1.87 17.59
N LYS A 127 -9.92 -1.26 16.45
CA LYS A 127 -10.00 0.22 16.31
C LYS A 127 -8.67 0.89 16.65
N CYS A 128 -7.61 0.53 15.95
CA CYS A 128 -6.22 0.98 16.15
C CYS A 128 -6.07 2.49 16.40
N PHE A 129 -6.60 3.35 15.52
CA PHE A 129 -6.52 4.81 15.62
C PHE A 129 -7.26 5.37 16.84
N ASP A 130 -8.28 4.64 17.30
CA ASP A 130 -9.10 5.05 18.44
C ASP A 130 -8.48 4.71 19.80
N ARG A 131 -7.55 3.76 19.82
CA ARG A 131 -6.97 3.25 21.07
C ARG A 131 -5.57 3.79 21.36
N ILE A 132 -5.05 4.69 20.52
CA ILE A 132 -3.75 5.32 20.76
C ILE A 132 -3.81 6.13 22.06
N ASP A 133 -3.04 5.68 23.04
CA ASP A 133 -2.83 6.38 24.31
C ASP A 133 -1.90 7.58 24.10
N HIS A 134 -2.35 8.76 24.51
CA HIS A 134 -1.63 10.02 24.28
C HIS A 134 -0.31 10.08 25.06
N VAL A 135 -0.25 9.50 26.26
CA VAL A 135 0.97 9.51 27.08
C VAL A 135 2.05 8.67 26.41
N ILE A 136 1.70 7.46 25.97
CA ILE A 136 2.62 6.56 25.27
C ILE A 136 3.04 7.19 23.93
N LEU A 137 2.11 7.78 23.18
CA LEU A 137 2.43 8.47 21.92
C LEU A 137 3.44 9.60 22.13
N LEU A 138 3.23 10.46 23.14
CA LEU A 138 4.15 11.55 23.44
C LEU A 138 5.52 11.02 23.90
N GLN A 139 5.56 9.95 24.68
CA GLN A 139 6.82 9.29 25.02
C GLN A 139 7.55 8.79 23.77
N LYS A 140 6.85 8.14 22.83
CA LYS A 140 7.44 7.66 21.57
C LYS A 140 7.90 8.79 20.64
N LEU A 141 7.13 9.88 20.53
CA LEU A 141 7.55 11.09 19.82
C LEU A 141 8.86 11.65 20.42
N SER A 142 8.95 11.65 21.75
CA SER A 142 10.18 12.02 22.43
C SER A 142 11.30 11.00 22.13
N LEU A 143 11.08 9.69 22.23
CA LEU A 143 12.13 8.71 21.89
C LEU A 143 12.59 8.81 20.42
N ALA A 144 11.71 9.23 19.51
CA ALA A 144 12.02 9.51 18.10
C ALA A 144 12.82 10.81 17.87
N GLY A 145 13.13 11.57 18.93
CA GLY A 145 13.94 12.80 18.84
C GLY A 145 13.16 14.10 18.69
N ILE A 146 11.81 14.07 18.71
CA ILE A 146 10.98 15.30 18.63
C ILE A 146 11.04 16.04 19.97
N ARG A 147 11.51 17.30 19.96
CA ARG A 147 11.73 18.15 21.16
C ARG A 147 11.20 19.57 20.94
N GLY A 148 11.32 20.40 21.97
CA GLY A 148 11.10 21.85 21.89
C GLY A 148 9.66 22.24 21.55
N ASP A 149 9.51 23.30 20.75
CA ASP A 149 8.20 23.83 20.33
C ASP A 149 7.39 22.81 19.54
N LEU A 150 8.03 22.01 18.68
CA LEU A 150 7.35 20.96 17.91
C LEU A 150 6.73 19.89 18.82
N PHE A 151 7.45 19.47 19.87
CA PHE A 151 6.91 18.55 20.87
C PHE A 151 5.73 19.17 21.64
N ARG A 152 5.85 20.43 22.06
CA ARG A 152 4.77 21.17 22.72
C ARG A 152 3.55 21.30 21.83
N TRP A 153 3.75 21.49 20.52
CA TRP A 153 2.69 21.51 19.54
C TRP A 153 1.99 20.15 19.41
N PHE A 154 2.71 19.04 19.27
CA PHE A 154 2.10 17.71 19.25
C PHE A 154 1.36 17.38 20.55
N LYS A 155 1.91 17.79 21.71
CA LYS A 155 1.25 17.68 23.00
C LYS A 155 -0.08 18.44 23.01
N SER A 156 -0.06 19.71 22.60
CA SER A 156 -1.29 20.52 22.47
C SER A 156 -2.28 19.98 21.44
N TYR A 157 -1.78 19.28 20.42
CA TYR A 157 -2.60 18.63 19.43
C TYR A 157 -3.39 17.48 20.08
N VAL A 158 -2.77 16.60 20.87
CA VAL A 158 -3.48 15.44 21.41
C VAL A 158 -4.25 15.73 22.70
N GLU A 159 -3.75 16.61 23.57
CA GLU A 159 -4.33 16.88 24.89
C GLU A 159 -5.57 17.81 24.85
N GLY A 160 -6.44 17.66 25.85
CA GLY A 160 -7.55 18.60 26.09
C GLY A 160 -8.63 18.59 25.00
N ARG A 161 -8.67 17.54 24.17
CA ARG A 161 -9.66 17.33 23.12
C ARG A 161 -11.03 16.97 23.72
N CYS A 162 -12.08 17.57 23.18
CA CYS A 162 -13.46 17.20 23.46
C CYS A 162 -14.18 16.86 22.15
N GLN A 163 -15.13 15.94 22.20
CA GLN A 163 -15.97 15.54 21.09
C GLN A 163 -17.45 15.74 21.43
N THR A 164 -18.24 16.09 20.44
CA THR A 164 -19.71 16.15 20.49
C THR A 164 -20.27 15.40 19.29
N VAL A 165 -21.33 14.63 19.49
CA VAL A 165 -22.06 13.95 18.41
C VAL A 165 -23.25 14.82 18.01
N VAL A 166 -23.40 15.10 16.72
CA VAL A 166 -24.58 15.77 16.17
C VAL A 166 -25.39 14.77 15.35
N LEU A 167 -26.62 14.48 15.77
CA LEU A 167 -27.53 13.59 15.06
C LEU A 167 -28.85 14.31 14.82
N ASN A 168 -29.26 14.45 13.55
CA ASN A 168 -30.53 15.09 13.16
C ASN A 168 -30.75 16.47 13.82
N GLY A 169 -29.68 17.27 13.95
CA GLY A 169 -29.72 18.60 14.58
C GLY A 169 -29.61 18.62 16.11
N TYR A 170 -29.63 17.46 16.78
CA TYR A 170 -29.40 17.36 18.22
C TYR A 170 -27.91 17.18 18.51
N THR A 171 -27.36 17.98 19.42
CA THR A 171 -25.94 17.95 19.81
C THR A 171 -25.79 17.32 21.19
N SER A 172 -24.89 16.35 21.33
CA SER A 172 -24.57 15.74 22.62
C SER A 172 -23.79 16.71 23.53
N ARG A 173 -23.72 16.38 24.83
CA ARG A 173 -22.73 17.02 25.71
C ARG A 173 -21.31 16.78 25.18
N ALA A 174 -20.42 17.75 25.41
CA ALA A 174 -19.01 17.60 25.11
C ALA A 174 -18.37 16.55 26.02
N MET A 175 -17.71 15.56 25.41
CA MET A 175 -17.02 14.48 26.10
C MET A 175 -15.52 14.62 25.88
N GLY A 176 -14.73 14.58 26.95
CA GLY A 176 -13.27 14.58 26.87
C GLY A 176 -12.74 13.32 26.18
N ILE A 177 -11.72 13.48 25.33
CA ILE A 177 -11.07 12.42 24.59
C ILE A 177 -9.72 12.11 25.24
N ASN A 178 -9.62 10.98 25.92
CA ASN A 178 -8.40 10.56 26.65
C ASN A 178 -7.51 9.60 25.83
N SER A 179 -8.02 9.09 24.72
CA SER A 179 -7.33 8.26 23.73
C SER A 179 -8.00 8.51 22.39
N ARG A 180 -7.27 8.37 21.27
CA ARG A 180 -7.65 8.61 19.86
C ARG A 180 -6.73 9.63 19.22
N VAL A 181 -6.32 9.34 18.00
CA VAL A 181 -5.97 10.40 17.06
C VAL A 181 -7.15 10.56 16.10
N PRO A 182 -7.65 11.78 15.81
CA PRO A 182 -8.88 11.94 15.03
C PRO A 182 -8.77 11.25 13.67
N GLN A 183 -9.64 10.28 13.40
CA GLN A 183 -9.65 9.52 12.16
C GLN A 183 -10.13 10.41 11.01
N GLY A 184 -9.32 10.59 9.96
CA GLY A 184 -9.55 11.62 8.93
C GLY A 184 -8.75 12.91 9.15
N SER A 185 -8.00 13.02 10.26
CA SER A 185 -6.95 14.04 10.35
C SER A 185 -5.74 13.64 9.53
N LEU A 186 -5.11 14.63 8.88
CA LEU A 186 -3.89 14.46 8.08
C LEU A 186 -2.75 13.80 8.90
N LEU A 187 -2.69 14.09 10.21
CA LEU A 187 -1.64 13.59 11.12
C LEU A 187 -1.95 12.24 11.73
N GLY A 188 -3.18 11.72 11.60
CA GLY A 188 -3.59 10.42 12.15
C GLY A 188 -2.67 9.28 11.72
N PRO A 189 -2.55 9.03 10.41
CA PRO A 189 -1.67 7.99 9.88
C PRO A 189 -0.20 8.19 10.28
N PHE A 190 0.29 9.43 10.25
CA PHE A 190 1.67 9.75 10.62
C PHE A 190 1.98 9.43 12.08
N LEU A 191 1.11 9.85 13.00
CA LEU A 191 1.27 9.59 14.44
C LEU A 191 1.17 8.10 14.76
N PHE A 192 0.29 7.37 14.07
CA PHE A 192 0.20 5.91 14.23
C PHE A 192 1.46 5.21 13.73
N ASN A 193 2.02 5.62 12.59
CA ASN A 193 3.27 5.06 12.08
C ASN A 193 4.42 5.23 13.07
N ILE A 194 4.57 6.42 13.68
CA ILE A 194 5.57 6.63 14.74
C ILE A 194 5.28 5.75 15.95
N PHE A 195 4.01 5.62 16.33
CA PHE A 195 3.59 4.83 17.48
C PHE A 195 3.98 3.35 17.35
N ILE A 196 3.74 2.76 16.17
CA ILE A 196 3.94 1.33 15.94
C ILE A 196 5.38 0.99 15.49
N ASN A 197 6.21 1.97 15.12
CA ASN A 197 7.51 1.74 14.47
C ASN A 197 8.45 0.79 15.25
N ASP A 198 8.39 0.82 16.58
CA ASP A 198 9.22 -0.01 17.47
C ASP A 198 8.66 -1.43 17.68
N VAL A 199 7.49 -1.78 17.15
CA VAL A 199 6.91 -3.14 17.27
C VAL A 199 7.86 -4.21 16.74
N SER A 200 8.67 -3.88 15.73
CA SER A 200 9.63 -4.82 15.16
C SER A 200 10.70 -5.27 16.15
N SER A 201 10.93 -4.49 17.22
CA SER A 201 11.90 -4.83 18.27
C SER A 201 11.46 -6.00 19.15
N CYS A 202 10.17 -6.33 19.20
CA CYS A 202 9.67 -7.44 20.01
C CYS A 202 9.75 -8.81 19.31
N ILE A 203 10.15 -8.84 18.03
CA ILE A 203 10.20 -10.06 17.22
C ILE A 203 11.65 -10.50 17.01
N GLN A 204 11.99 -11.71 17.44
CA GLN A 204 13.37 -12.20 17.42
C GLN A 204 13.61 -13.27 16.33
N TYR A 205 12.68 -14.20 16.13
CA TYR A 205 12.90 -15.41 15.31
C TYR A 205 12.16 -15.41 13.98
N SER A 206 11.20 -14.51 13.83
CA SER A 206 10.26 -14.42 12.72
C SER A 206 10.46 -13.11 11.97
N LYS A 207 9.84 -12.98 10.80
CA LYS A 207 9.78 -11.72 10.07
C LYS A 207 8.45 -11.05 10.37
N ILE A 208 8.51 -9.78 10.74
CA ILE A 208 7.34 -8.92 10.86
C ILE A 208 7.22 -8.02 9.63
N LEU A 209 5.97 -7.80 9.21
CA LEU A 209 5.61 -6.90 8.13
C LEU A 209 4.46 -6.03 8.63
N LEU A 210 4.56 -4.74 8.33
CA LEU A 210 3.67 -3.70 8.81
C LEU A 210 3.09 -2.99 7.60
N TYR A 211 1.78 -2.81 7.58
CA TYR A 211 1.13 -1.96 6.60
C TYR A 211 0.00 -1.20 7.28
N ALA A 212 0.23 0.09 7.55
CA ALA A 212 -0.63 0.84 8.46
C ALA A 212 -0.89 0.01 9.74
N ASP A 213 -2.15 -0.31 10.04
CA ASP A 213 -2.60 -1.12 11.17
C ASP A 213 -2.54 -2.63 10.95
N ASP A 214 -2.31 -3.10 9.72
CA ASP A 214 -2.13 -4.52 9.44
C ASP A 214 -0.73 -4.99 9.85
N VAL A 215 -0.66 -5.90 10.83
CA VAL A 215 0.59 -6.56 11.23
C VAL A 215 0.56 -8.03 10.84
N LYS A 216 1.62 -8.48 10.19
CA LYS A 216 1.83 -9.88 9.80
C LYS A 216 3.12 -10.38 10.41
N ILE A 217 3.07 -11.56 11.03
CA ILE A 217 4.25 -12.22 11.57
C ILE A 217 4.38 -13.55 10.84
N MET A 218 5.50 -13.74 10.15
CA MET A 218 5.72 -14.90 9.30
C MET A 218 7.02 -15.61 9.61
N LYS A 219 7.01 -16.94 9.50
CA LYS A 219 8.20 -17.76 9.66
C LYS A 219 8.17 -18.95 8.71
N GLN A 220 9.33 -19.29 8.18
CA GLN A 220 9.53 -20.56 7.48
C GLN A 220 9.53 -21.70 8.50
N ILE A 221 8.67 -22.69 8.28
CA ILE A 221 8.48 -23.83 9.18
C ILE A 221 9.04 -25.08 8.51
N SER A 222 10.19 -25.55 9.00
CA SER A 222 10.81 -26.80 8.55
C SER A 222 10.66 -27.92 9.58
N SER A 223 10.48 -27.56 10.86
CA SER A 223 10.24 -28.47 11.97
C SER A 223 9.24 -27.89 12.97
N VAL A 224 8.87 -28.66 14.00
CA VAL A 224 7.95 -28.21 15.05
C VAL A 224 8.61 -27.13 15.92
N GLU A 225 9.93 -27.19 16.10
CA GLU A 225 10.72 -26.18 16.83
C GLU A 225 10.60 -24.81 16.17
N ASP A 226 10.58 -24.74 14.83
CA ASP A 226 10.32 -23.48 14.12
C ASP A 226 8.95 -22.89 14.49
N ALA A 227 7.93 -23.74 14.62
CA ALA A 227 6.59 -23.29 15.01
C ALA A 227 6.56 -22.79 16.46
N TYR A 228 7.29 -23.44 17.38
CA TYR A 228 7.46 -22.93 18.75
C TYR A 228 8.16 -21.57 18.79
N LEU A 229 9.16 -21.34 17.92
CA LEU A 229 9.82 -20.03 17.83
C LEU A 229 8.86 -18.96 17.31
N LEU A 230 8.00 -19.27 16.34
CA LEU A 230 6.93 -18.36 15.92
C LEU A 230 5.97 -18.08 17.07
N GLN A 231 5.53 -19.09 17.82
CA GLN A 231 4.68 -18.92 19.00
C GLN A 231 5.35 -18.02 20.07
N LYS A 232 6.66 -18.15 20.29
CA LYS A 232 7.42 -17.30 21.21
C LYS A 232 7.42 -15.83 20.78
N ASP A 233 7.54 -15.56 19.48
CA ASP A 233 7.40 -14.21 18.94
C ASP A 233 5.96 -13.68 19.06
N LEU A 234 4.94 -14.53 18.90
CA LEU A 234 3.54 -14.14 19.12
C LEU A 234 3.27 -13.73 20.57
N HIS A 235 3.84 -14.44 21.55
CA HIS A 235 3.76 -14.03 22.96
C HIS A 235 4.45 -12.68 23.20
N SER A 236 5.65 -12.49 22.62
CA SER A 236 6.38 -11.22 22.73
C SER A 236 5.61 -10.05 22.09
N PHE A 237 4.93 -10.32 20.98
CA PHE A 237 4.02 -9.38 20.32
C PHE A 237 2.79 -9.06 21.17
N GLN A 238 2.17 -10.05 21.80
CA GLN A 238 1.06 -9.85 22.73
C GLN A 238 1.47 -8.96 23.92
N ASP A 239 2.66 -9.20 24.49
CA ASP A 239 3.21 -8.38 25.57
C ASP A 239 3.45 -6.95 25.11
N TYR A 240 3.99 -6.76 23.90
CA TYR A 240 4.13 -5.43 23.30
C TYR A 240 2.78 -4.74 23.16
N CYS A 241 1.77 -5.42 22.61
CA CYS A 241 0.44 -4.86 22.44
C CYS A 241 -0.17 -4.44 23.79
N SER A 242 -0.04 -5.29 24.81
CA SER A 242 -0.52 -5.02 26.17
C SER A 242 0.17 -3.79 26.78
N LYS A 243 1.51 -3.69 26.67
CA LYS A 243 2.28 -2.53 27.16
C LYS A 243 1.93 -1.23 26.45
N ASN A 244 1.62 -1.31 25.15
CA ASN A 244 1.26 -0.16 24.34
C ASN A 244 -0.26 0.13 24.32
N LYS A 245 -1.07 -0.60 25.09
CA LYS A 245 -2.54 -0.49 25.12
C LYS A 245 -3.18 -0.63 23.73
N LEU A 246 -2.60 -1.50 22.89
CA LEU A 246 -3.15 -1.87 21.59
C LEU A 246 -3.93 -3.16 21.73
N ASP A 247 -5.25 -3.08 21.65
CA ASP A 247 -6.09 -4.27 21.75
C ASP A 247 -6.18 -5.02 20.43
N LEU A 248 -5.96 -6.32 20.47
CA LEU A 248 -6.09 -7.20 19.31
C LEU A 248 -7.52 -7.73 19.18
N ASN A 249 -8.03 -7.73 17.95
CA ASN A 249 -9.28 -8.37 17.61
C ASN A 249 -9.04 -9.84 17.26
N VAL A 250 -8.92 -10.67 18.29
CA VAL A 250 -8.47 -12.07 18.13
C VAL A 250 -9.39 -12.89 17.23
N SER A 251 -10.68 -12.56 17.14
CA SER A 251 -11.64 -13.23 16.25
C SER A 251 -11.42 -12.93 14.76
N LYS A 252 -10.76 -11.81 14.45
CA LYS A 252 -10.30 -11.43 13.09
C LYS A 252 -8.82 -11.77 12.86
N CYS A 253 -8.15 -12.42 13.81
CA CYS A 253 -6.79 -12.91 13.66
C CYS A 253 -6.79 -14.34 13.12
N TYR A 254 -5.95 -14.61 12.12
CA TYR A 254 -5.90 -15.90 11.44
C TYR A 254 -4.47 -16.38 11.26
N THR A 255 -4.29 -17.70 11.20
CA THR A 255 -3.05 -18.29 10.69
C THR A 255 -3.30 -18.86 9.30
N CYS A 256 -2.43 -18.57 8.34
CA CYS A 256 -2.43 -19.24 7.04
C CYS A 256 -1.09 -19.95 6.82
N SER A 257 -1.14 -21.20 6.37
CA SER A 257 0.04 -22.00 6.05
C SER A 257 0.17 -22.10 4.54
N PHE A 258 1.16 -21.43 3.97
CA PHE A 258 1.47 -21.52 2.55
C PHE A 258 2.47 -22.66 2.32
N THR A 259 2.02 -23.71 1.64
CA THR A 259 2.87 -24.87 1.33
C THR A 259 2.36 -25.64 0.11
N ARG A 260 3.30 -26.28 -0.59
CA ARG A 260 2.99 -27.29 -1.64
C ARG A 260 3.19 -28.71 -1.14
N LYS A 261 3.66 -28.90 0.10
CA LYS A 261 3.77 -30.21 0.72
C LYS A 261 2.37 -30.75 1.01
N GLN A 262 2.19 -32.05 0.83
CA GLN A 262 0.98 -32.74 1.28
C GLN A 262 0.99 -32.87 2.81
N ASP A 263 2.14 -33.27 3.37
CA ASP A 263 2.38 -33.31 4.81
C ASP A 263 2.76 -31.93 5.33
N ARG A 264 1.75 -31.18 5.77
CA ARG A 264 1.90 -29.87 6.41
C ARG A 264 2.08 -30.04 7.92
N ILE A 265 2.99 -29.27 8.51
CA ILE A 265 3.12 -29.18 9.96
C ILE A 265 1.93 -28.36 10.47
N GLN A 266 1.09 -28.98 11.29
CA GLN A 266 -0.05 -28.31 11.90
C GLN A 266 0.30 -27.96 13.34
N PHE A 267 0.53 -26.67 13.58
CA PHE A 267 0.76 -26.15 14.92
C PHE A 267 -0.43 -25.29 15.38
N PRO A 268 -0.96 -25.45 16.61
CA PRO A 268 -2.06 -24.67 17.13
C PRO A 268 -1.54 -23.38 17.78
N TYR A 269 -1.33 -22.33 16.97
CA TYR A 269 -0.88 -21.05 17.49
C TYR A 269 -1.92 -20.41 18.40
N GLN A 270 -1.47 -19.74 19.45
CA GLN A 270 -2.31 -19.09 20.44
C GLN A 270 -1.99 -17.59 20.52
N LEU A 271 -3.02 -16.76 20.68
CA LEU A 271 -2.91 -15.32 20.88
C LEU A 271 -3.95 -14.88 21.91
N CYS A 272 -3.53 -14.14 22.94
CA CYS A 272 -4.41 -13.69 24.02
C CYS A 272 -5.24 -14.83 24.65
N GLY A 273 -4.61 -15.99 24.88
CA GLY A 273 -5.27 -17.16 25.46
C GLY A 273 -6.19 -17.93 24.51
N THR A 274 -6.40 -17.47 23.27
CA THR A 274 -7.29 -18.11 22.29
C THR A 274 -6.50 -18.76 21.15
N TYR A 275 -6.89 -19.95 20.71
CA TYR A 275 -6.29 -20.58 19.55
C TYR A 275 -6.70 -19.88 18.26
N LEU A 276 -5.73 -19.55 17.42
CA LEU A 276 -5.98 -18.92 16.14
C LEU A 276 -6.59 -19.92 15.17
N THR A 277 -7.61 -19.47 14.45
CA THR A 277 -8.20 -20.29 13.39
C THR A 277 -7.25 -20.35 12.20
N ARG A 278 -6.92 -21.57 11.76
CA ARG A 278 -6.13 -21.78 10.55
C ARG A 278 -7.04 -21.72 9.33
N VAL A 279 -6.70 -20.87 8.36
CA VAL A 279 -7.44 -20.69 7.11
C VAL A 279 -6.60 -21.10 5.91
N ASP A 280 -7.24 -21.71 4.91
CA ASP A 280 -6.61 -22.06 3.63
C ASP A 280 -6.72 -20.94 2.59
N MET A 281 -7.47 -19.88 2.90
CA MET A 281 -7.64 -18.72 2.04
C MET A 281 -7.69 -17.45 2.88
N ILE A 282 -6.99 -16.41 2.42
CA ILE A 282 -6.98 -15.11 3.08
C ILE A 282 -6.98 -13.98 2.05
N ARG A 283 -7.73 -12.93 2.35
CA ARG A 283 -7.67 -11.69 1.60
C ARG A 283 -6.67 -10.77 2.27
N ASP A 284 -5.67 -10.34 1.52
CA ASP A 284 -4.63 -9.45 1.97
C ASP A 284 -4.50 -8.31 0.96
N LEU A 285 -4.64 -7.07 1.44
CA LEU A 285 -4.56 -5.81 0.67
C LEU A 285 -5.27 -5.83 -0.69
N GLY A 286 -6.40 -6.53 -0.76
CA GLY A 286 -7.24 -6.63 -1.96
C GLY A 286 -6.95 -7.81 -2.88
N VAL A 287 -5.91 -8.61 -2.61
CA VAL A 287 -5.60 -9.86 -3.30
C VAL A 287 -6.02 -11.06 -2.45
N ILE A 288 -6.57 -12.09 -3.09
CA ILE A 288 -6.93 -13.34 -2.42
C ILE A 288 -5.81 -14.35 -2.62
N PHE A 289 -5.28 -14.85 -1.51
CA PHE A 289 -4.25 -15.89 -1.48
C PHE A 289 -4.85 -17.20 -1.00
N ASP A 290 -4.56 -18.28 -1.72
CA ASP A 290 -4.83 -19.63 -1.25
C ASP A 290 -3.55 -20.28 -0.67
N SER A 291 -3.70 -21.34 0.12
CA SER A 291 -2.59 -22.06 0.76
C SER A 291 -1.62 -22.72 -0.23
N LYS A 292 -2.06 -22.96 -1.47
CA LYS A 292 -1.25 -23.50 -2.59
C LYS A 292 -0.56 -22.40 -3.40
N PHE A 293 -0.83 -21.14 -3.06
CA PHE A 293 -0.45 -19.91 -3.75
C PHE A 293 -0.85 -19.91 -5.24
N ILE A 294 -2.07 -20.36 -5.53
CA ILE A 294 -2.72 -20.24 -6.83
C ILE A 294 -3.67 -19.04 -6.78
N PHE A 295 -3.83 -18.36 -7.91
CA PHE A 295 -4.61 -17.11 -8.02
C PHE A 295 -5.88 -17.28 -8.83
N ASP A 296 -6.33 -18.51 -9.05
CA ASP A 296 -7.55 -18.78 -9.83
C ASP A 296 -8.78 -18.18 -9.16
N ILE A 297 -8.97 -18.40 -7.86
CA ILE A 297 -10.08 -17.85 -7.08
C ILE A 297 -10.04 -16.32 -7.09
N HIS A 298 -8.85 -15.73 -6.93
CA HIS A 298 -8.66 -14.29 -7.05
C HIS A 298 -9.09 -13.77 -8.44
N ILE A 299 -8.64 -14.45 -9.50
CA ILE A 299 -8.96 -14.08 -10.89
C ILE A 299 -10.47 -14.18 -11.15
N GLU A 300 -11.14 -15.23 -10.67
CA GLU A 300 -12.60 -15.33 -10.79
C GLU A 300 -13.32 -14.18 -10.08
N ASN A 301 -12.84 -13.80 -8.89
CA ASN A 301 -13.42 -12.71 -8.12
C ASN A 301 -13.28 -11.36 -8.86
N ILE A 302 -12.07 -11.02 -9.34
CA ILE A 302 -11.85 -9.76 -10.06
C ILE A 302 -12.59 -9.75 -11.41
N VAL A 303 -12.67 -10.87 -12.12
CA VAL A 303 -13.44 -10.97 -13.37
C VAL A 303 -14.93 -10.77 -13.10
N SER A 304 -15.46 -11.36 -12.03
CA SER A 304 -16.85 -11.19 -11.61
C SER A 304 -17.16 -9.72 -11.26
N LYS A 305 -16.32 -9.10 -10.42
CA LYS A 305 -16.43 -7.67 -10.06
C LYS A 305 -16.36 -6.76 -11.28
N ALA A 306 -15.36 -6.95 -12.13
CA ALA A 306 -15.17 -6.18 -13.36
C ALA A 306 -16.34 -6.36 -14.33
N THR A 307 -16.91 -7.57 -14.45
CA THR A 307 -18.06 -7.84 -15.31
C THR A 307 -19.35 -7.19 -14.78
N LYS A 308 -19.56 -7.18 -13.46
CA LYS A 308 -20.68 -6.46 -12.81
C LYS A 308 -20.55 -4.95 -13.06
N ALA A 309 -19.37 -4.38 -12.82
CA ALA A 309 -19.08 -2.97 -13.12
C ALA A 309 -19.28 -2.64 -14.60
N LEU A 310 -18.87 -3.53 -15.51
CA LEU A 310 -19.08 -3.36 -16.95
C LEU A 310 -20.56 -3.33 -17.32
N GLY A 311 -21.38 -4.24 -16.74
CA GLY A 311 -22.82 -4.23 -16.93
C GLY A 311 -23.50 -2.98 -16.36
N PHE A 312 -22.99 -2.45 -15.25
CA PHE A 312 -23.42 -1.15 -14.71
C PHE A 312 -23.10 -0.02 -15.69
N ILE A 313 -21.86 0.09 -16.18
CA ILE A 313 -21.46 1.10 -17.17
C ILE A 313 -22.34 1.05 -18.41
N PHE A 314 -22.61 -0.13 -18.98
CA PHE A 314 -23.44 -0.25 -20.17
C PHE A 314 -24.86 0.29 -19.97
N ARG A 315 -25.43 0.12 -18.77
CA ARG A 315 -26.78 0.64 -18.47
C ARG A 315 -26.81 2.16 -18.37
N ILE A 316 -25.85 2.76 -17.68
CA ILE A 316 -25.85 4.21 -17.41
C ILE A 316 -25.38 4.99 -18.62
N SER A 317 -24.47 4.41 -19.40
CA SER A 317 -23.88 5.07 -20.57
C SER A 317 -24.67 4.85 -21.86
N SER A 318 -25.88 4.27 -21.80
CA SER A 318 -26.72 4.01 -22.97
C SER A 318 -26.92 5.26 -23.83
N GLU A 319 -27.19 6.40 -23.20
CA GLU A 319 -27.43 7.69 -23.86
C GLU A 319 -26.13 8.48 -24.18
N PHE A 320 -24.98 8.00 -23.71
CA PHE A 320 -23.73 8.75 -23.84
C PHE A 320 -23.24 8.75 -25.29
N LYS A 321 -23.25 9.91 -25.95
CA LYS A 321 -22.86 10.01 -27.36
C LYS A 321 -21.35 9.93 -27.59
N HIS A 322 -20.54 10.34 -26.60
CA HIS A 322 -19.09 10.38 -26.74
C HIS A 322 -18.41 9.09 -26.28
N ILE A 323 -17.78 8.38 -27.21
CA ILE A 323 -17.00 7.15 -26.94
C ILE A 323 -15.89 7.40 -25.91
N LYS A 324 -15.27 8.60 -25.94
CA LYS A 324 -14.23 8.99 -24.97
C LYS A 324 -14.72 8.88 -23.53
N THR A 325 -15.95 9.33 -23.23
CA THR A 325 -16.53 9.25 -21.88
C THR A 325 -16.72 7.80 -21.45
N ILE A 326 -17.21 6.95 -22.34
CA ILE A 326 -17.42 5.52 -22.08
C ILE A 326 -16.07 4.83 -21.81
N LYS A 327 -15.03 5.19 -22.56
CA LYS A 327 -13.65 4.70 -22.33
C LYS A 327 -13.14 5.09 -20.94
N ILE A 328 -13.35 6.35 -20.51
CA ILE A 328 -12.95 6.81 -19.18
C ILE A 328 -13.64 5.98 -18.09
N LEU A 329 -14.97 5.81 -18.19
CA LEU A 329 -15.72 4.99 -17.24
C LEU A 329 -15.19 3.54 -17.16
N TYR A 330 -14.92 2.92 -18.31
CA TYR A 330 -14.33 1.58 -18.34
C TYR A 330 -12.97 1.54 -17.66
N CYS A 331 -12.10 2.51 -17.97
CA CYS A 331 -10.77 2.57 -17.41
C CYS A 331 -10.79 2.74 -15.88
N SER A 332 -11.70 3.57 -15.36
CA SER A 332 -11.79 3.89 -13.93
C SER A 332 -12.48 2.81 -13.10
N PHE A 333 -13.55 2.18 -13.59
CA PHE A 333 -14.38 1.27 -12.80
C PHE A 333 -14.22 -0.22 -13.15
N VAL A 334 -13.75 -0.55 -14.35
CA VAL A 334 -13.62 -1.96 -14.80
C VAL A 334 -12.16 -2.36 -14.86
N ARG A 335 -11.35 -1.59 -15.60
CA ARG A 335 -9.95 -1.92 -15.84
C ARG A 335 -9.10 -1.82 -14.58
N SER A 336 -9.41 -0.87 -13.68
CA SER A 336 -8.77 -0.73 -12.37
C SER A 336 -8.81 -2.04 -11.57
N HIS A 337 -9.94 -2.75 -11.54
CA HIS A 337 -10.05 -4.06 -10.90
C HIS A 337 -9.20 -5.15 -11.57
N LEU A 338 -9.07 -5.11 -12.90
CA LEU A 338 -8.34 -6.13 -13.67
C LEU A 338 -6.82 -5.94 -13.63
N GLU A 339 -6.33 -4.77 -13.22
CA GLU A 339 -4.90 -4.41 -13.24
C GLU A 339 -4.29 -4.29 -11.85
N TYR A 340 -5.13 -4.05 -10.82
CA TYR A 340 -4.69 -3.90 -9.44
C TYR A 340 -3.81 -5.07 -8.99
N ALA A 341 -2.62 -4.76 -8.47
CA ALA A 341 -1.63 -5.72 -7.97
C ALA A 341 -1.24 -6.84 -8.95
N SER A 342 -1.36 -6.62 -10.27
CA SER A 342 -1.10 -7.66 -11.26
C SER A 342 0.31 -8.24 -11.22
N GLN A 343 1.30 -7.50 -10.72
CA GLN A 343 2.66 -8.01 -10.53
C GLN A 343 2.76 -9.10 -9.44
N VAL A 344 1.71 -9.29 -8.63
CA VAL A 344 1.60 -10.43 -7.72
C VAL A 344 1.02 -11.64 -8.44
N TRP A 345 -0.20 -11.51 -8.97
CA TRP A 345 -1.06 -12.64 -9.31
C TRP A 345 -1.06 -13.01 -10.81
N ASN A 346 -0.29 -12.33 -11.65
CA ASN A 346 -0.30 -12.45 -13.11
C ASN A 346 -0.44 -13.93 -13.59
N PRO A 347 -1.56 -14.31 -14.23
CA PRO A 347 -1.82 -15.70 -14.56
C PRO A 347 -0.92 -16.24 -15.65
N THR A 348 -0.62 -17.53 -15.53
CA THR A 348 0.24 -18.25 -16.48
C THR A 348 -0.57 -19.14 -17.42
N TYR A 349 -1.70 -19.66 -16.94
CA TYR A 349 -2.55 -20.54 -17.72
C TYR A 349 -3.41 -19.74 -18.67
N LYS A 350 -3.41 -20.16 -19.95
CA LYS A 350 -4.16 -19.52 -21.03
C LYS A 350 -5.64 -19.33 -20.70
N ILE A 351 -6.26 -20.30 -20.04
CA ILE A 351 -7.66 -20.20 -19.61
C ILE A 351 -7.92 -18.92 -18.80
N TYR A 352 -7.10 -18.61 -17.80
CA TYR A 352 -7.26 -17.46 -16.92
C TYR A 352 -6.91 -16.15 -17.62
N ILE A 353 -5.88 -16.16 -18.48
CA ILE A 353 -5.55 -15.02 -19.35
C ILE A 353 -6.78 -14.69 -20.22
N ASP A 354 -7.36 -15.70 -20.89
CA ASP A 354 -8.54 -15.53 -21.73
C ASP A 354 -9.76 -15.08 -20.91
N ARG A 355 -9.91 -15.47 -19.64
CA ARG A 355 -10.99 -14.95 -18.77
C ARG A 355 -10.88 -13.44 -18.57
N LEU A 356 -9.69 -12.94 -18.29
CA LEU A 356 -9.45 -11.49 -18.15
C LEU A 356 -9.71 -10.76 -19.48
N GLU A 357 -9.13 -11.27 -20.57
CA GLU A 357 -9.29 -10.69 -21.90
C GLU A 357 -10.75 -10.65 -22.35
N ARG A 358 -11.60 -11.62 -21.95
CA ARG A 358 -13.03 -11.64 -22.28
C ARG A 358 -13.76 -10.38 -21.78
N VAL A 359 -13.37 -9.81 -20.65
CA VAL A 359 -13.99 -8.58 -20.12
C VAL A 359 -13.70 -7.39 -21.06
N GLN A 360 -12.44 -7.19 -21.44
CA GLN A 360 -12.06 -6.14 -22.40
C GLN A 360 -12.63 -6.41 -23.79
N LYS A 361 -12.62 -7.67 -24.27
CA LYS A 361 -13.24 -8.06 -25.54
C LYS A 361 -14.73 -7.72 -25.59
N LYS A 362 -15.47 -7.90 -24.48
CA LYS A 362 -16.89 -7.54 -24.36
C LYS A 362 -17.08 -6.03 -24.42
N PHE A 363 -16.26 -5.28 -23.68
CA PHE A 363 -16.25 -3.81 -23.74
C PHE A 363 -15.99 -3.28 -25.14
N LEU A 364 -14.89 -3.71 -25.78
CA LEU A 364 -14.52 -3.28 -27.12
C LEU A 364 -15.56 -3.66 -28.17
N ARG A 365 -16.29 -4.78 -27.98
CA ARG A 365 -17.38 -5.19 -28.88
C ARG A 365 -18.55 -4.20 -28.78
N HIS A 366 -18.89 -3.79 -27.57
CA HIS A 366 -19.98 -2.85 -27.33
C HIS A 366 -19.69 -1.47 -27.96
N ILE A 367 -18.51 -0.91 -27.73
CA ILE A 367 -18.16 0.39 -28.33
C ILE A 367 -17.97 0.29 -29.85
N GLN A 368 -17.50 -0.86 -30.37
CA GLN A 368 -17.44 -1.11 -31.80
C GLN A 368 -18.84 -1.03 -32.40
N TRP A 369 -19.80 -1.79 -31.86
CA TRP A 369 -21.18 -1.80 -32.33
C TRP A 369 -21.83 -0.41 -32.32
N ARG A 370 -21.51 0.42 -31.32
CA ARG A 370 -21.98 1.82 -31.26
C ARG A 370 -21.35 2.74 -32.30
N SER A 371 -20.18 2.38 -32.83
CA SER A 371 -19.43 3.20 -33.79
C SER A 371 -19.62 2.72 -35.23
N ASN A 372 -19.73 1.41 -35.44
CA ASN A 372 -19.81 0.74 -36.74
C ASN A 372 -20.42 -0.67 -36.58
N CYS A 373 -21.22 -1.13 -37.54
CA CYS A 373 -21.87 -2.43 -37.53
C CYS A 373 -20.94 -3.61 -37.91
N TYR A 374 -19.72 -3.35 -38.39
CA TYR A 374 -18.72 -4.38 -38.65
C TYR A 374 -17.95 -4.77 -37.37
N LEU A 375 -17.73 -6.07 -37.16
CA LEU A 375 -16.99 -6.61 -36.01
C LEU A 375 -15.60 -7.13 -36.43
N PRO A 376 -14.54 -6.31 -36.34
CA PRO A 376 -13.18 -6.74 -36.63
C PRO A 376 -12.60 -7.62 -35.51
N THR A 377 -11.39 -8.15 -35.76
CA THR A 377 -10.64 -8.96 -34.79
C THR A 377 -10.39 -8.21 -33.47
N TYR A 378 -10.02 -8.94 -32.42
CA TYR A 378 -9.73 -8.30 -31.13
C TYR A 378 -8.58 -7.28 -31.21
N ILE A 379 -7.50 -7.63 -31.91
CA ILE A 379 -6.32 -6.76 -32.06
C ILE A 379 -6.68 -5.49 -32.84
N SER A 380 -7.43 -5.62 -33.93
CA SER A 380 -7.89 -4.45 -34.70
C SER A 380 -8.80 -3.54 -33.88
N ARG A 381 -9.68 -4.10 -33.01
CA ARG A 381 -10.47 -3.28 -32.09
C ARG A 381 -9.60 -2.57 -31.05
N CYS A 382 -8.57 -3.22 -30.55
CA CYS A 382 -7.58 -2.61 -29.67
C CYS A 382 -6.90 -1.43 -30.37
N GLN A 383 -6.43 -1.60 -31.62
CA GLN A 383 -5.83 -0.53 -32.43
C GLN A 383 -6.80 0.63 -32.67
N ASN A 384 -8.01 0.36 -33.19
CA ASN A 384 -9.01 1.37 -33.51
C ASN A 384 -9.42 2.23 -32.31
N PHE A 385 -9.49 1.64 -31.12
CA PHE A 385 -9.90 2.36 -29.91
C PHE A 385 -8.72 2.76 -29.02
N HIS A 386 -7.47 2.61 -29.47
CA HIS A 386 -6.27 2.89 -28.68
C HIS A 386 -6.25 2.19 -27.31
N PHE A 387 -6.55 0.89 -27.31
CA PHE A 387 -6.37 0.00 -26.17
C PHE A 387 -5.21 -0.96 -26.42
N LEU A 388 -4.44 -1.23 -25.38
CA LEU A 388 -3.55 -2.38 -25.37
C LEU A 388 -4.31 -3.63 -24.87
N PRO A 389 -4.00 -4.82 -25.38
CA PRO A 389 -4.43 -6.07 -24.75
C PRO A 389 -4.07 -6.09 -23.26
N LEU A 390 -4.90 -6.69 -22.41
CA LEU A 390 -4.66 -6.68 -20.96
C LEU A 390 -3.37 -7.42 -20.60
N VAL A 391 -2.97 -8.43 -21.38
CA VAL A 391 -1.68 -9.11 -21.23
C VAL A 391 -0.49 -8.18 -21.39
N GLU A 392 -0.51 -7.30 -22.40
CA GLU A 392 0.56 -6.31 -22.61
C GLU A 392 0.54 -5.25 -21.51
N ARG A 393 -0.64 -4.88 -21.01
CA ARG A 393 -0.74 -3.94 -19.88
C ARG A 393 -0.14 -4.51 -18.60
N ARG A 394 -0.37 -5.80 -18.30
CA ARG A 394 0.30 -6.49 -17.18
C ARG A 394 1.82 -6.61 -17.40
N ARG A 395 2.26 -6.84 -18.63
CA ARG A 395 3.69 -6.84 -18.99
C ARG A 395 4.34 -5.47 -18.75
N ILE A 396 3.69 -4.38 -19.15
CA ILE A 396 4.13 -3.01 -18.85
C ILE A 396 4.14 -2.78 -17.34
N ALA A 397 3.13 -3.24 -16.61
CA ALA A 397 3.07 -3.12 -15.15
C ALA A 397 4.25 -3.84 -14.46
N ASP A 398 4.61 -5.04 -14.93
CA ASP A 398 5.81 -5.77 -14.45
C ASP A 398 7.11 -4.99 -14.75
N LEU A 399 7.29 -4.48 -15.97
CA LEU A 399 8.52 -3.77 -16.37
C LEU A 399 8.67 -2.39 -15.72
N THR A 400 7.57 -1.69 -15.52
CA THR A 400 7.57 -0.38 -14.86
C THR A 400 7.92 -0.52 -13.39
N PHE A 401 7.40 -1.57 -12.72
CA PHE A 401 7.80 -1.89 -11.36
C PHE A 401 9.29 -2.25 -11.27
N LEU A 402 9.81 -3.03 -12.22
CA LEU A 402 11.24 -3.35 -12.32
C LEU A 402 12.12 -2.11 -12.44
N LEU A 403 11.81 -1.20 -13.37
CA LEU A 403 12.56 0.05 -13.55
C LEU A 403 12.51 0.92 -12.30
N SER A 404 11.36 1.01 -11.64
CA SER A 404 11.25 1.82 -10.42
C SER A 404 12.12 1.28 -9.28
N ILE A 405 12.36 -0.04 -9.21
CA ILE A 405 13.31 -0.66 -8.26
C ILE A 405 14.75 -0.25 -8.60
N PHE A 406 15.16 -0.36 -9.87
CA PHE A 406 16.53 -0.10 -10.30
C PHE A 406 16.91 1.38 -10.33
N ASN A 407 15.97 2.26 -10.64
CA ASN A 407 16.17 3.71 -10.64
C ASN A 407 16.11 4.33 -9.23
N GLY A 408 15.91 3.52 -8.18
CA GLY A 408 15.81 4.00 -6.81
C GLY A 408 14.52 4.77 -6.50
N ALA A 409 13.55 4.81 -7.41
CA ALA A 409 12.23 5.36 -7.13
C ALA A 409 11.52 4.56 -6.02
N LEU A 410 11.82 3.26 -5.92
CA LEU A 410 11.33 2.36 -4.87
C LEU A 410 12.49 1.85 -4.01
N ASP A 411 12.53 2.24 -2.74
CA ASP A 411 13.54 1.77 -1.80
C ASP A 411 13.24 0.33 -1.34
N THR A 412 13.70 -0.65 -2.12
CA THR A 412 13.46 -2.08 -1.86
C THR A 412 14.74 -2.93 -1.98
N PRO A 413 15.72 -2.75 -1.08
CA PRO A 413 17.03 -3.39 -1.18
C PRO A 413 16.95 -4.93 -1.15
N ASP A 414 16.02 -5.50 -0.38
CA ASP A 414 15.83 -6.95 -0.31
C ASP A 414 15.35 -7.56 -1.64
N LEU A 415 14.58 -6.79 -2.43
CA LEU A 415 14.06 -7.20 -3.73
C LEU A 415 15.10 -6.96 -4.82
N LEU A 416 15.79 -5.82 -4.76
CA LEU A 416 16.91 -5.49 -5.65
C LEU A 416 18.01 -6.56 -5.58
N ASP A 417 18.35 -7.06 -4.39
CA ASP A 417 19.31 -8.15 -4.16
C ASP A 417 18.94 -9.46 -4.89
N LYS A 418 17.66 -9.66 -5.25
CA LYS A 418 17.21 -10.86 -5.98
C LYS A 418 17.44 -10.77 -7.48
N PHE A 419 17.58 -9.57 -8.03
CA PHE A 419 17.90 -9.39 -9.42
C PHE A 419 19.41 -9.54 -9.63
N ARG A 420 19.80 -10.51 -10.45
CA ARG A 420 21.20 -10.74 -10.79
C ARG A 420 21.52 -10.03 -12.09
N LEU A 421 22.48 -9.11 -12.05
CA LEU A 421 23.04 -8.51 -13.25
C LEU A 421 24.04 -9.48 -13.88
N ARG A 422 23.95 -9.66 -15.19
CA ARG A 422 24.93 -10.43 -15.95
C ARG A 422 26.04 -9.50 -16.39
N VAL A 423 27.26 -9.77 -15.94
CA VAL A 423 28.47 -9.09 -16.42
C VAL A 423 29.05 -9.92 -17.56
N PRO A 424 29.03 -9.42 -18.82
CA PRO A 424 29.55 -10.18 -19.95
C PRO A 424 31.08 -10.20 -19.92
N SER A 425 31.68 -11.35 -20.22
CA SER A 425 33.15 -11.51 -20.31
C SER A 425 33.75 -10.91 -21.58
N ALA A 426 32.91 -10.54 -22.56
CA ALA A 426 33.31 -9.91 -23.82
C ALA A 426 32.21 -8.94 -24.28
N CYS A 427 32.59 -7.91 -25.05
CA CYS A 427 31.67 -6.87 -25.50
C CYS A 427 30.85 -7.35 -26.71
N PHE A 428 29.62 -7.83 -26.47
CA PHE A 428 28.69 -8.23 -27.52
C PHE A 428 27.68 -7.12 -27.81
N ARG A 429 27.33 -6.91 -29.10
CA ARG A 429 26.31 -5.92 -29.51
C ARG A 429 24.91 -6.20 -28.93
N LYS A 430 24.61 -7.46 -28.62
CA LYS A 430 23.37 -7.87 -27.94
C LYS A 430 23.74 -8.74 -26.75
N PHE A 431 23.35 -8.33 -25.57
CA PHE A 431 23.52 -9.12 -24.35
C PHE A 431 22.27 -9.01 -23.48
N ASN A 432 22.04 -10.02 -22.65
CA ASN A 432 21.00 -9.98 -21.63
C ASN A 432 21.57 -9.25 -20.41
N VAL A 433 20.98 -8.12 -20.03
CA VAL A 433 21.40 -7.34 -18.85
C VAL A 433 21.11 -8.11 -17.56
N LEU A 434 19.94 -8.73 -17.48
CA LEU A 434 19.53 -9.50 -16.31
C LEU A 434 19.82 -10.98 -16.53
N ASP A 435 20.49 -11.61 -15.57
CA ASP A 435 20.61 -13.06 -15.53
C ASP A 435 19.25 -13.68 -15.16
N ILE A 436 18.92 -14.78 -15.83
CA ILE A 436 17.66 -15.49 -15.64
C ILE A 436 17.98 -16.79 -14.90
N PRO A 437 17.65 -16.90 -13.59
CA PRO A 437 17.92 -18.11 -12.84
C PRO A 437 17.20 -19.31 -13.43
N ASN A 438 17.86 -20.48 -13.40
CA ASN A 438 17.22 -21.73 -13.76
C ASN A 438 16.09 -22.04 -12.77
N ALA A 439 14.90 -22.35 -13.31
CA ALA A 439 13.71 -22.66 -12.53
C ALA A 439 13.25 -24.10 -12.85
N ARG A 440 13.23 -24.95 -11.82
CA ARG A 440 12.79 -26.36 -11.91
C ARG A 440 11.27 -26.52 -11.95
N SER A 441 10.51 -25.50 -11.54
CA SER A 441 9.04 -25.53 -11.53
C SER A 441 8.46 -24.40 -12.37
N THR A 442 7.31 -24.66 -13.00
CA THR A 442 6.52 -23.65 -13.74
C THR A 442 6.18 -22.45 -12.87
N TYR A 443 5.88 -22.70 -11.60
CA TYR A 443 5.60 -21.66 -10.61
C TYR A 443 6.79 -20.71 -10.44
N ARG A 444 8.00 -21.24 -10.15
CA ARG A 444 9.20 -20.41 -10.00
C ARG A 444 9.52 -19.70 -11.30
N ARG A 445 9.40 -20.37 -12.45
CA ARG A 445 9.63 -19.77 -13.78
C ARG A 445 8.74 -18.54 -14.03
N ASN A 446 7.54 -18.53 -13.49
CA ASN A 446 6.57 -17.45 -13.66
C ASN A 446 6.44 -16.52 -12.46
N SER A 447 7.31 -16.68 -11.46
CA SER A 447 7.50 -15.67 -10.42
C SER A 447 7.85 -14.32 -11.03
N TYR A 448 7.52 -13.24 -10.30
CA TYR A 448 7.73 -11.88 -10.76
C TYR A 448 9.18 -11.65 -11.22
N ILE A 449 10.17 -12.00 -10.39
CA ILE A 449 11.60 -11.82 -10.71
C ILE A 449 11.96 -12.45 -12.07
N ILE A 450 11.61 -13.73 -12.27
CA ILE A 450 12.01 -14.45 -13.48
C ILE A 450 11.24 -13.96 -14.71
N ARG A 451 9.95 -13.67 -14.60
CA ARG A 451 9.16 -13.21 -15.75
C ARG A 451 9.48 -11.76 -16.12
N ALA A 452 9.71 -10.89 -15.14
CA ALA A 452 10.10 -9.50 -15.36
C ALA A 452 11.48 -9.42 -16.01
N SER A 453 12.48 -10.15 -15.49
CA SER A 453 13.82 -10.21 -16.10
C SER A 453 13.80 -10.73 -17.54
N ARG A 454 13.00 -11.79 -17.80
CA ARG A 454 12.80 -12.30 -19.17
C ARG A 454 12.20 -11.25 -20.09
N SER A 455 11.11 -10.62 -19.66
CA SER A 455 10.42 -9.58 -20.42
C SER A 455 11.34 -8.38 -20.68
N PHE A 456 12.15 -7.98 -19.70
CA PHE A 456 13.07 -6.86 -19.82
C PHE A 456 14.19 -7.16 -20.81
N ASN A 457 14.81 -8.34 -20.74
CA ASN A 457 15.85 -8.71 -21.70
C ASN A 457 15.34 -8.68 -23.15
N THR A 458 14.09 -9.11 -23.39
CA THR A 458 13.46 -8.96 -24.72
C THR A 458 13.28 -7.50 -25.11
N VAL A 459 12.67 -6.69 -24.23
CA VAL A 459 12.39 -5.26 -24.53
C VAL A 459 13.65 -4.42 -24.69
N SER A 460 14.68 -4.65 -23.88
CA SER A 460 15.95 -3.94 -23.97
C SER A 460 16.63 -4.16 -25.32
N GLN A 461 16.49 -5.34 -25.91
CA GLN A 461 17.08 -5.66 -27.22
C GLN A 461 16.24 -5.15 -28.40
N GLU A 462 14.93 -5.07 -28.23
CA GLU A 462 14.01 -4.60 -29.27
C GLU A 462 13.96 -3.06 -29.36
N PHE A 463 14.05 -2.37 -28.22
CA PHE A 463 13.76 -0.93 -28.12
C PHE A 463 14.89 -0.09 -27.49
N ASP A 464 16.07 -0.67 -27.30
CA ASP A 464 17.25 -0.02 -26.71
C ASP A 464 16.94 0.68 -25.37
N VAL A 465 16.28 -0.06 -24.49
CA VAL A 465 15.87 0.40 -23.16
C VAL A 465 16.97 0.10 -22.16
N ASP A 466 17.52 1.16 -21.57
CA ASP A 466 18.48 1.09 -20.45
C ASP A 466 17.75 0.87 -19.10
N LEU A 467 18.25 -0.06 -18.29
CA LEU A 467 17.67 -0.43 -17.00
C LEU A 467 17.78 0.67 -15.92
N PHE A 468 18.82 1.50 -15.97
CA PHE A 468 19.19 2.48 -14.93
C PHE A 468 18.84 3.92 -15.32
N HIS A 469 18.79 4.21 -16.62
CA HIS A 469 18.60 5.56 -17.12
C HIS A 469 17.24 5.80 -17.79
N THR A 470 16.54 4.73 -18.19
CA THR A 470 15.22 4.92 -18.83
C THR A 470 14.17 5.29 -17.79
N SER A 471 13.49 6.42 -18.01
CA SER A 471 12.36 6.80 -17.18
C SER A 471 11.16 5.88 -17.42
N VAL A 472 10.39 5.63 -16.36
CA VAL A 472 9.15 4.83 -16.41
C VAL A 472 8.18 5.36 -17.46
N THR A 473 8.07 6.68 -17.59
CA THR A 473 7.22 7.34 -18.59
C THR A 473 7.69 7.07 -20.01
N LYS A 474 9.00 7.14 -20.26
CA LYS A 474 9.58 6.82 -21.58
C LYS A 474 9.31 5.37 -21.94
N LEU A 475 9.55 4.42 -21.03
CA LEU A 475 9.25 3.00 -21.27
C LEU A 475 7.77 2.77 -21.62
N LYS A 476 6.85 3.33 -20.81
CA LYS A 476 5.40 3.18 -21.04
C LYS A 476 5.01 3.69 -22.42
N LYS A 477 5.55 4.84 -22.83
CA LYS A 477 5.28 5.43 -24.14
C LYS A 477 5.85 4.55 -25.26
N THR A 478 7.11 4.15 -25.19
CA THR A 478 7.74 3.29 -26.21
C THR A 478 6.97 2.00 -26.44
N LEU A 479 6.60 1.29 -25.36
CA LEU A 479 5.85 0.03 -25.45
C LEU A 479 4.39 0.21 -25.89
N PHE A 480 3.80 1.36 -25.57
CA PHE A 480 2.46 1.70 -26.04
C PHE A 480 2.50 1.96 -27.55
N ASP A 481 3.39 2.85 -27.99
CA ASP A 481 3.52 3.26 -29.39
C ASP A 481 3.90 2.08 -30.29
N SER A 482 4.78 1.17 -29.82
CA SER A 482 5.21 -0.01 -30.59
C SER A 482 4.06 -0.92 -31.00
N PHE A 483 2.98 -0.98 -30.22
CA PHE A 483 1.81 -1.81 -30.54
C PHE A 483 0.91 -1.19 -31.63
N PHE A 484 0.95 0.12 -31.82
CA PHE A 484 0.11 0.83 -32.81
C PHE A 484 0.86 1.15 -34.11
N VAL A 485 2.19 0.98 -34.13
CA VAL A 485 3.04 1.19 -35.32
C VAL A 485 3.22 -0.11 -36.12
N SER A 486 2.99 -1.28 -35.50
CA SER A 486 2.93 -2.60 -36.14
C SER A 486 1.54 -2.92 -36.69
#